data_AF-A0A6B9Z462-F1
#
_entry.id   AF-A0A6B9Z462-F1
#
_cell.length_a   1.000
_cell.length_b   1.000
_cell.length_c   1.000
_cell.angle_alpha   90.00
_cell.angle_beta   90.00
_cell.angle_gamma   90.00
#
_symmetry.space_group_name_H-M   'P 1'
#
loop_
_entity.id
_entity.type
_entity.pdbx_description
1 polymer ?
#
loop_
_entity_poly.entity_id
_entity_poly.type
_entity_poly.pdbx_seq_one_letter_code
_entity_poly.pdbx_strand_id
1 'polypeptide(L)'
;MKADEIERLIKISKERPLMPETYVPWQEDPLQDDLYLPEALTSLHGLPVYDTLTPQQKKDLGRHEIVQVLYSYGWGEALFCVFMSRYALQLPTNSPEHRFLIREIIEEYRHQEMFAQAITRLKGAPLLQTAAHSFAGRVSTKYLPADYLFMGSLSVELITDVYGNHTRRAPEIYNVIRKVFELHNIEEGRHIHFTKGLLERYTAKAGYIKKTLYSFVILMNIYFVRTMYIRKEIYERIGLANPGAVFKQAQKNYRAKFTQNCLGQIIEFVDSWGGFNNATRWAWRWLLQAKV
;
A
#
# COMPACT_ATOMS: atom_id res chain seq x y z
N MET A 1 1.11 -18.74 -13.86
CA MET A 1 2.31 -18.20 -14.55
C MET A 1 3.24 -19.30 -15.05
N LYS A 2 3.75 -19.21 -16.28
CA LYS A 2 4.75 -20.16 -16.84
C LYS A 2 6.19 -19.73 -16.51
N ALA A 3 7.15 -20.66 -16.54
CA ALA A 3 8.56 -20.38 -16.26
C ALA A 3 9.13 -19.27 -17.15
N ASP A 4 8.92 -19.34 -18.47
CA ASP A 4 9.43 -18.36 -19.44
C ASP A 4 8.92 -16.92 -19.17
N GLU A 5 7.71 -16.82 -18.62
CA GLU A 5 7.11 -15.54 -18.25
C GLU A 5 7.80 -14.93 -17.04
N ILE A 6 8.15 -15.75 -16.04
CA ILE A 6 8.92 -15.33 -14.86
C ILE A 6 10.32 -14.89 -15.30
N GLU A 7 10.97 -15.64 -16.20
CA GLU A 7 12.28 -15.28 -16.75
C GLU A 7 12.24 -13.92 -17.47
N ARG A 8 11.15 -13.64 -18.19
CA ARG A 8 10.95 -12.34 -18.82
C ARG A 8 10.87 -11.21 -17.79
N LEU A 9 10.15 -11.39 -16.68
CA LEU A 9 10.11 -10.38 -15.62
C LEU A 9 11.49 -10.16 -14.99
N ILE A 10 12.23 -11.24 -14.71
CA ILE A 10 13.61 -11.17 -14.20
C ILE A 10 14.49 -10.39 -15.19
N LYS A 11 14.39 -10.67 -16.48
CA LYS A 11 15.14 -9.99 -17.53
C LYS A 11 14.85 -8.49 -17.53
N ILE A 12 13.58 -8.09 -17.48
CA ILE A 12 13.17 -6.68 -17.44
C ILE A 12 13.79 -5.97 -16.22
N SER A 13 13.67 -6.56 -15.04
CA SER A 13 14.27 -6.05 -13.78
C SER A 13 15.79 -5.86 -13.90
N LYS A 14 16.50 -6.77 -14.56
CA LYS A 14 17.96 -6.71 -14.72
C LYS A 14 18.41 -5.69 -15.77
N GLU A 15 17.72 -5.62 -16.89
CA GLU A 15 18.13 -4.78 -18.04
C GLU A 15 17.73 -3.33 -17.87
N ARG A 16 16.71 -3.04 -17.06
CA ARG A 16 16.18 -1.69 -16.85
C ARG A 16 15.96 -1.39 -15.36
N PRO A 17 17.01 -1.48 -14.51
CA PRO A 17 16.87 -1.15 -13.11
C PRO A 17 16.59 0.35 -12.96
N LEU A 18 15.63 0.71 -12.11
CA LEU A 18 15.43 2.08 -11.68
C LEU A 18 16.14 2.27 -10.35
N MET A 19 17.08 3.22 -10.30
CA MET A 19 17.85 3.53 -9.10
C MET A 19 17.27 4.80 -8.46
N PRO A 20 16.68 4.73 -7.26
CA PRO A 20 16.04 5.88 -6.61
C PRO A 20 16.92 7.12 -6.51
N GLU A 21 18.24 6.92 -6.33
CA GLU A 21 19.24 7.99 -6.16
C GLU A 21 19.38 8.87 -7.40
N THR A 22 19.07 8.32 -8.59
CA THR A 22 19.22 9.01 -9.88
C THR A 22 17.89 9.31 -10.55
N TYR A 23 16.85 8.53 -10.28
CA TYR A 23 15.54 8.69 -10.89
C TYR A 23 14.72 9.79 -10.22
N VAL A 24 14.79 9.90 -8.89
CA VAL A 24 14.06 10.90 -8.12
C VAL A 24 14.91 12.17 -8.01
N PRO A 25 14.37 13.35 -8.35
CA PRO A 25 15.13 14.60 -8.36
C PRO A 25 15.25 15.19 -6.95
N TRP A 26 15.96 14.51 -6.06
CA TRP A 26 16.05 14.83 -4.63
C TRP A 26 16.49 16.26 -4.30
N GLN A 27 17.24 16.88 -5.22
CA GLN A 27 17.73 18.26 -5.16
C GLN A 27 16.63 19.32 -5.35
N GLU A 28 15.48 18.98 -5.94
CA GLU A 28 14.40 19.94 -6.12
C GLU A 28 13.74 20.25 -4.78
N ASP A 29 13.46 21.52 -4.50
CA ASP A 29 12.66 21.96 -3.37
C ASP A 29 11.19 22.11 -3.77
N PRO A 30 10.22 21.92 -2.84
CA PRO A 30 8.82 22.16 -3.14
C PRO A 30 8.59 23.64 -3.43
N LEU A 31 7.79 23.92 -4.47
CA LEU A 31 7.34 25.28 -4.77
C LEU A 31 6.35 25.77 -3.70
N GLN A 32 6.10 27.08 -3.70
CA GLN A 32 5.19 27.72 -2.75
C GLN A 32 3.79 27.06 -2.76
N ASP A 33 3.26 26.81 -3.95
CA ASP A 33 1.91 26.29 -4.15
C ASP A 33 1.84 24.76 -4.28
N ASP A 34 3.00 24.07 -4.20
CA ASP A 34 3.02 22.61 -4.28
C ASP A 34 2.24 21.99 -3.11
N LEU A 35 1.45 20.97 -3.44
CA LEU A 35 0.81 20.07 -2.49
C LEU A 35 1.65 18.80 -2.32
N TYR A 36 1.40 18.05 -1.25
CA TYR A 36 2.13 16.81 -0.96
C TYR A 36 1.28 15.54 -1.14
N LEU A 37 -0.03 15.69 -1.12
CA LEU A 37 -1.01 14.63 -1.34
C LEU A 37 -2.20 15.23 -2.09
N PRO A 38 -2.73 14.57 -3.14
CA PRO A 38 -3.94 15.04 -3.82
C PRO A 38 -5.09 15.20 -2.83
N GLU A 39 -5.83 16.30 -2.89
CA GLU A 39 -6.90 16.60 -1.93
C GLU A 39 -7.96 15.49 -1.87
N ALA A 40 -8.23 14.85 -3.01
CA ALA A 40 -9.13 13.70 -3.11
C ALA A 40 -8.74 12.54 -2.16
N LEU A 41 -7.44 12.37 -1.88
CA LEU A 41 -6.91 11.35 -0.99
C LEU A 41 -6.77 11.80 0.46
N THR A 42 -6.84 13.11 0.74
CA THR A 42 -6.75 13.62 2.12
C THR A 42 -7.98 13.23 2.94
N SER A 43 -7.78 13.00 4.23
CA SER A 43 -8.85 12.53 5.13
C SER A 43 -9.97 13.55 5.39
N LEU A 44 -9.65 14.84 5.33
CA LEU A 44 -10.59 15.91 5.67
C LEU A 44 -11.31 16.50 4.46
N HIS A 45 -10.73 16.47 3.25
CA HIS A 45 -11.39 17.05 2.07
C HIS A 45 -12.81 16.48 1.88
N GLY A 46 -13.78 17.36 1.62
CA GLY A 46 -15.20 17.02 1.55
C GLY A 46 -15.95 17.07 2.89
N LEU A 47 -15.28 17.39 4.00
CA LEU A 47 -15.92 17.70 5.29
C LEU A 47 -15.95 19.21 5.53
N PRO A 48 -16.98 19.75 6.23
CA PRO A 48 -17.05 21.18 6.54
C PRO A 48 -15.83 21.73 7.29
N VAL A 49 -15.18 20.90 8.14
CA VAL A 49 -13.95 21.30 8.85
C VAL A 49 -12.80 21.61 7.90
N TYR A 50 -12.75 20.99 6.72
CA TYR A 50 -11.70 21.23 5.74
C TYR A 50 -11.77 22.64 5.14
N ASP A 51 -12.97 23.17 4.96
CA ASP A 51 -13.19 24.50 4.42
C ASP A 51 -12.78 25.60 5.40
N THR A 52 -12.63 25.25 6.68
CA THR A 52 -12.13 26.15 7.73
C THR A 52 -10.60 26.16 7.85
N LEU A 53 -9.90 25.24 7.17
CA LEU A 53 -8.44 25.16 7.23
C LEU A 53 -7.79 26.30 6.46
N THR A 54 -6.74 26.87 7.03
CA THR A 54 -5.86 27.78 6.29
C THR A 54 -5.14 27.04 5.16
N PRO A 55 -4.64 27.73 4.12
CA PRO A 55 -3.85 27.10 3.06
C PRO A 55 -2.66 26.30 3.61
N GLN A 56 -1.97 26.83 4.64
CA GLN A 56 -0.85 26.15 5.28
C GLN A 56 -1.31 24.87 5.99
N GLN A 57 -2.44 24.89 6.70
CA GLN A 57 -2.99 23.68 7.35
C GLN A 57 -3.39 22.60 6.35
N LYS A 58 -3.93 22.97 5.18
CA LYS A 58 -4.22 22.00 4.10
C LYS A 58 -2.93 21.36 3.56
N LYS A 59 -1.89 22.17 3.35
CA LYS A 59 -0.57 21.70 2.92
C LYS A 59 0.08 20.78 3.95
N ASP A 60 0.02 21.14 5.23
CA ASP A 60 0.55 20.31 6.32
C ASP A 60 -0.25 19.03 6.57
N LEU A 61 -1.57 19.06 6.39
CA LEU A 61 -2.40 17.85 6.42
C LEU A 61 -1.91 16.86 5.36
N GLY A 62 -1.81 17.30 4.10
CA GLY A 62 -1.30 16.48 3.01
C GLY A 62 0.10 15.93 3.29
N ARG A 63 1.01 16.79 3.81
CA ARG A 63 2.38 16.41 4.18
C ARG A 63 2.43 15.33 5.26
N HIS A 64 1.64 15.47 6.33
CA HIS A 64 1.63 14.50 7.42
C HIS A 64 0.98 13.17 7.01
N GLU A 65 -0.09 13.21 6.22
CA GLU A 65 -0.75 11.99 5.73
C GLU A 65 0.13 11.25 4.73
N ILE A 66 0.78 11.94 3.78
CA ILE A 66 1.69 11.24 2.85
C ILE A 66 2.90 10.64 3.57
N VAL A 67 3.46 11.32 4.57
CA VAL A 67 4.54 10.76 5.42
C VAL A 67 4.06 9.47 6.09
N GLN A 68 2.82 9.44 6.59
CA GLN A 68 2.27 8.26 7.24
C GLN A 68 2.02 7.11 6.24
N VAL A 69 1.56 7.44 5.02
CA VAL A 69 1.41 6.48 3.92
C VAL A 69 2.74 5.84 3.54
N LEU A 70 3.77 6.65 3.22
CA LEU A 70 5.11 6.17 2.84
C LEU A 70 5.74 5.31 3.95
N TYR A 71 5.61 5.75 5.21
CA TYR A 71 6.10 4.98 6.36
C TYR A 71 5.39 3.62 6.48
N SER A 72 4.09 3.59 6.22
CA SER A 72 3.30 2.37 6.34
C SER A 72 3.58 1.39 5.20
N TYR A 73 3.89 1.89 3.99
CA TYR A 73 4.38 1.09 2.87
C TYR A 73 5.74 0.48 3.16
N GLY A 74 6.73 1.29 3.53
CA GLY A 74 8.06 0.74 3.88
C GLY A 74 8.01 -0.28 5.02
N TRP A 75 7.12 -0.09 6.00
CA TRP A 75 6.89 -1.09 7.05
C TRP A 75 6.27 -2.39 6.51
N GLY A 76 5.32 -2.29 5.57
CA GLY A 76 4.71 -3.43 4.91
C GLY A 76 5.70 -4.21 4.05
N GLU A 77 6.49 -3.51 3.23
CA GLU A 77 7.55 -4.10 2.39
C GLU A 77 8.62 -4.81 3.23
N ALA A 78 8.99 -4.24 4.38
CA ALA A 78 9.89 -4.89 5.33
C ALA A 78 9.32 -6.22 5.85
N LEU A 79 8.03 -6.25 6.20
CA LEU A 79 7.35 -7.50 6.57
C LEU A 79 7.30 -8.48 5.39
N PHE A 80 7.09 -7.98 4.17
CA PHE A 80 7.07 -8.83 3.00
C PHE A 80 8.43 -9.46 2.73
N CYS A 81 9.52 -8.71 2.86
CA CYS A 81 10.88 -9.23 2.75
C CYS A 81 11.15 -10.37 3.74
N VAL A 82 10.70 -10.25 5.00
CA VAL A 82 10.83 -11.33 6.02
C VAL A 82 10.11 -12.59 5.56
N PHE A 83 8.87 -12.45 5.07
CA PHE A 83 8.08 -13.58 4.61
C PHE A 83 8.65 -14.20 3.33
N MET A 84 9.00 -13.39 2.33
CA MET A 84 9.54 -13.85 1.05
C MET A 84 10.86 -14.56 1.25
N SER A 85 11.71 -14.08 2.16
CA SER A 85 12.93 -14.79 2.56
C SER A 85 12.63 -16.17 3.13
N ARG A 86 11.63 -16.29 4.02
CA ARG A 86 11.19 -17.60 4.56
C ARG A 86 10.60 -18.51 3.48
N TYR A 87 9.90 -17.96 2.51
CA TYR A 87 9.33 -18.73 1.41
C TYR A 87 10.41 -19.21 0.43
N ALA A 88 11.38 -18.36 0.10
CA ALA A 88 12.49 -18.69 -0.79
C ALA A 88 13.32 -19.89 -0.27
N LEU A 89 13.46 -20.05 1.05
CA LEU A 89 14.13 -21.22 1.65
C LEU A 89 13.48 -22.58 1.29
N GLN A 90 12.23 -22.58 0.83
CA GLN A 90 11.49 -23.78 0.45
C GLN A 90 11.58 -24.08 -1.05
N LEU A 91 12.20 -23.19 -1.84
CA LEU A 91 12.27 -23.29 -3.29
C LEU A 91 13.66 -23.73 -3.75
N PRO A 92 13.77 -24.54 -4.82
CA PRO A 92 15.06 -24.81 -5.45
C PRO A 92 15.70 -23.51 -5.94
N THR A 93 16.99 -23.32 -5.65
CA THR A 93 17.73 -22.09 -6.01
C THR A 93 17.77 -21.83 -7.51
N ASN A 94 17.73 -22.89 -8.33
CA ASN A 94 17.69 -22.80 -9.79
C ASN A 94 16.26 -22.63 -10.35
N SER A 95 15.23 -22.54 -9.52
CA SER A 95 13.87 -22.27 -10.00
C SER A 95 13.71 -20.79 -10.40
N PRO A 96 12.95 -20.49 -11.47
CA PRO A 96 12.62 -19.12 -11.85
C PRO A 96 11.94 -18.35 -10.72
N GLU A 97 11.07 -19.04 -9.97
CA GLU A 97 10.34 -18.48 -8.83
C GLU A 97 11.28 -17.98 -7.73
N HIS A 98 12.23 -18.82 -7.29
CA HIS A 98 13.24 -18.41 -6.32
C HIS A 98 14.02 -17.19 -6.81
N ARG A 99 14.49 -17.21 -8.06
CA ARG A 99 15.28 -16.09 -8.61
C ARG A 99 14.47 -14.80 -8.74
N PHE A 100 13.18 -14.89 -9.08
CA PHE A 100 12.30 -13.72 -9.11
C PHE A 100 12.14 -13.12 -7.71
N LEU A 101 11.87 -13.94 -6.68
CA LEU A 101 11.75 -13.46 -5.31
C LEU A 101 13.03 -12.75 -4.82
N ILE A 102 14.21 -13.23 -5.21
CA ILE A 102 15.46 -12.52 -4.89
C ILE A 102 15.51 -11.13 -5.56
N ARG A 103 15.00 -10.99 -6.79
CA ARG A 103 14.92 -9.69 -7.47
C ARG A 103 13.94 -8.76 -6.79
N GLU A 104 12.74 -9.25 -6.50
CA GLU A 104 11.69 -8.52 -5.79
C GLU A 104 12.19 -8.04 -4.43
N ILE A 105 12.82 -8.90 -3.61
CA ILE A 105 13.42 -8.48 -2.32
C ILE A 105 14.45 -7.36 -2.48
N ILE A 106 15.28 -7.38 -3.54
CA ILE A 106 16.25 -6.31 -3.80
C ILE A 106 15.53 -4.98 -4.11
N GLU A 107 14.47 -5.04 -4.91
CA GLU A 107 13.66 -3.88 -5.29
C GLU A 107 12.92 -3.32 -4.07
N GLU A 108 12.34 -4.18 -3.23
CA GLU A 108 11.66 -3.76 -1.98
C GLU A 108 12.61 -3.09 -0.98
N TYR A 109 13.87 -3.50 -0.88
CA TYR A 109 14.82 -2.79 -0.02
C TYR A 109 15.17 -1.40 -0.56
N ARG A 110 15.19 -1.23 -1.88
CA ARG A 110 15.39 0.09 -2.52
C ARG A 110 14.16 0.98 -2.35
N HIS A 111 12.96 0.42 -2.44
CA HIS A 111 11.71 1.13 -2.14
C HIS A 111 11.71 1.66 -0.71
N GLN A 112 12.09 0.83 0.26
CA GLN A 112 12.19 1.24 1.67
C GLN A 112 13.19 2.38 1.88
N GLU A 113 14.37 2.33 1.25
CA GLU A 113 15.35 3.42 1.30
C GLU A 113 14.79 4.70 0.66
N MET A 114 14.17 4.58 -0.51
CA MET A 114 13.52 5.68 -1.21
C MET A 114 12.43 6.35 -0.36
N PHE A 115 11.58 5.56 0.31
CA PHE A 115 10.55 6.08 1.19
C PHE A 115 11.14 6.77 2.43
N ALA A 116 12.18 6.19 3.03
CA ALA A 116 12.89 6.81 4.15
C ALA A 116 13.51 8.17 3.75
N GLN A 117 14.09 8.26 2.57
CA GLN A 117 14.64 9.51 2.03
C GLN A 117 13.53 10.54 1.77
N ALA A 118 12.40 10.13 1.19
CA ALA A 118 11.24 11.00 0.98
C ALA A 118 10.68 11.53 2.32
N ILE A 119 10.51 10.67 3.32
CA ILE A 119 10.07 11.06 4.67
C ILE A 119 11.03 12.09 5.27
N THR A 120 12.34 11.87 5.13
CA THR A 120 13.38 12.79 5.61
C THR A 120 13.28 14.14 4.91
N ARG A 121 13.12 14.16 3.59
CA ARG A 121 12.98 15.38 2.78
C ARG A 121 11.75 16.20 3.17
N LEU A 122 10.65 15.53 3.52
CA LEU A 122 9.42 16.14 4.01
C LEU A 122 9.49 16.60 5.49
N LYS A 123 10.65 16.44 6.14
CA LYS A 123 10.83 16.64 7.58
C LYS A 123 9.75 15.89 8.37
N GLY A 124 9.49 14.66 7.93
CA GLY A 124 8.42 13.82 8.42
C GLY A 124 8.73 13.22 9.79
N ALA A 125 7.69 13.10 10.61
CA ALA A 125 7.73 12.40 11.89
C ALA A 125 6.60 11.35 11.91
N PRO A 126 6.75 10.22 11.20
CA PRO A 126 5.69 9.24 11.10
C PRO A 126 5.32 8.67 12.48
N LEU A 127 4.06 8.30 12.65
CA LEU A 127 3.56 7.69 13.87
C LEU A 127 3.75 6.18 13.75
N LEU A 128 4.44 5.61 14.74
CA LEU A 128 4.74 4.19 14.77
C LEU A 128 3.47 3.34 14.70
N GLN A 129 3.66 2.12 14.20
CA GLN A 129 2.60 1.14 14.13
C GLN A 129 2.13 0.75 15.53
N THR A 130 0.82 0.57 15.70
CA THR A 130 0.24 0.21 17.00
C THR A 130 0.71 -1.17 17.46
N ALA A 131 0.51 -1.49 18.73
CA ALA A 131 0.77 -2.83 19.25
C ALA A 131 -0.02 -3.91 18.50
N ALA A 132 -1.26 -3.60 18.09
CA ALA A 132 -2.10 -4.50 17.29
C ALA A 132 -1.51 -4.74 15.89
N HIS A 133 -1.07 -3.67 15.21
CA HIS A 133 -0.39 -3.78 13.91
C HIS A 133 0.89 -4.62 14.02
N SER A 134 1.71 -4.31 15.03
CA SER A 134 2.98 -5.01 15.28
C SER A 134 2.78 -6.48 15.63
N PHE A 135 1.71 -6.80 16.38
CA PHE A 135 1.34 -8.18 16.67
C PHE A 135 0.89 -8.90 15.40
N ALA A 136 -0.05 -8.33 14.63
CA ALA A 136 -0.55 -8.91 13.40
C ALA A 136 0.58 -9.14 12.37
N GLY A 137 1.47 -8.16 12.18
CA GLY A 137 2.62 -8.25 11.28
C GLY A 137 3.61 -9.35 11.68
N ARG A 138 3.96 -9.45 12.97
CA ARG A 138 4.86 -10.51 13.46
C ARG A 138 4.24 -11.91 13.37
N VAL A 139 2.97 -12.05 13.76
CA VAL A 139 2.28 -13.34 13.73
C VAL A 139 2.08 -13.79 12.29
N SER A 140 1.65 -12.90 11.40
CA SER A 140 1.43 -13.25 9.98
C SER A 140 2.72 -13.71 9.31
N THR A 141 3.79 -12.90 9.35
CA THR A 141 5.06 -13.24 8.68
C THR A 141 5.69 -14.51 9.21
N LYS A 142 5.51 -14.83 10.49
CA LYS A 142 6.06 -16.03 11.12
C LYS A 142 5.23 -17.30 10.86
N TYR A 143 3.91 -17.21 10.94
CA TYR A 143 3.05 -18.40 11.02
C TYR A 143 2.15 -18.63 9.82
N LEU A 144 1.78 -17.58 9.06
CA LEU A 144 0.88 -17.79 7.92
C LEU A 144 1.60 -18.52 6.77
N PRO A 145 0.91 -19.41 6.05
CA PRO A 145 1.47 -20.01 4.84
C PRO A 145 1.59 -19.01 3.69
N ALA A 146 2.40 -19.34 2.67
CA ALA A 146 2.78 -18.42 1.60
C ALA A 146 1.57 -17.84 0.84
N ASP A 147 0.60 -18.68 0.49
CA ASP A 147 -0.62 -18.28 -0.20
C ASP A 147 -1.41 -17.19 0.56
N TYR A 148 -1.52 -17.30 1.88
CA TYR A 148 -2.15 -16.27 2.72
C TYR A 148 -1.36 -14.96 2.71
N LEU A 149 -0.04 -15.04 2.74
CA LEU A 149 0.83 -13.86 2.77
C LEU A 149 0.85 -13.13 1.43
N PHE A 150 0.90 -13.87 0.32
CA PHE A 150 0.76 -13.29 -1.03
C PHE A 150 -0.63 -12.68 -1.26
N MET A 151 -1.71 -13.26 -0.71
CA MET A 151 -3.04 -12.62 -0.72
C MET A 151 -3.02 -11.27 0.00
N GLY A 152 -2.34 -11.21 1.15
CA GLY A 152 -2.15 -9.97 1.89
C GLY A 152 -1.31 -8.95 1.12
N SER A 153 -0.16 -9.36 0.57
CA SER A 153 0.74 -8.51 -0.20
C SER A 153 0.06 -7.90 -1.42
N LEU A 154 -0.60 -8.71 -2.25
CA LEU A 154 -1.32 -8.18 -3.41
C LEU A 154 -2.39 -7.15 -3.02
N SER A 155 -3.06 -7.33 -1.87
CA SER A 155 -4.04 -6.34 -1.41
C SER A 155 -3.41 -5.00 -1.04
N VAL A 156 -2.18 -4.99 -0.53
CA VAL A 156 -1.41 -3.76 -0.27
C VAL A 156 -0.95 -3.13 -1.58
N GLU A 157 -0.46 -3.95 -2.53
CA GLU A 157 0.01 -3.42 -3.81
C GLU A 157 -1.09 -2.77 -4.66
N LEU A 158 -2.31 -3.29 -4.57
CA LEU A 158 -3.45 -2.64 -5.24
C LEU A 158 -3.85 -1.32 -4.57
N ILE A 159 -3.53 -1.12 -3.29
CA ILE A 159 -3.73 0.15 -2.58
C ILE A 159 -2.59 1.13 -2.95
N THR A 160 -1.33 0.68 -2.96
CA THR A 160 -0.16 1.50 -3.36
C THR A 160 -0.34 2.04 -4.77
N ASP A 161 -0.78 1.21 -5.71
CA ASP A 161 -1.03 1.59 -7.11
C ASP A 161 -2.05 2.75 -7.21
N VAL A 162 -3.10 2.76 -6.38
CA VAL A 162 -4.10 3.84 -6.36
C VAL A 162 -3.48 5.16 -5.90
N TYR A 163 -2.71 5.15 -4.81
CA TYR A 163 -1.99 6.33 -4.33
C TYR A 163 -1.00 6.84 -5.38
N GLY A 164 -0.25 5.94 -5.99
CA GLY A 164 0.69 6.28 -7.05
C GLY A 164 0.01 6.85 -8.28
N ASN A 165 -1.14 6.29 -8.71
CA ASN A 165 -1.89 6.75 -9.86
C ASN A 165 -2.44 8.17 -9.67
N HIS A 166 -3.06 8.45 -8.52
CA HIS A 166 -3.53 9.80 -8.21
C HIS A 166 -2.39 10.80 -8.12
N THR A 167 -1.28 10.41 -7.48
CA THR A 167 -0.18 11.34 -7.22
C THR A 167 0.59 11.69 -8.49
N ARG A 168 0.93 10.72 -9.33
CA ARG A 168 1.73 10.96 -10.54
C ARG A 168 1.03 11.81 -11.59
N ARG A 169 -0.31 11.73 -11.64
CA ARG A 169 -1.16 12.46 -12.58
C ARG A 169 -1.53 13.87 -12.12
N ALA A 170 -1.16 14.25 -10.89
CA ALA A 170 -1.48 15.53 -10.28
C ALA A 170 -0.26 16.47 -10.41
N PRO A 171 -0.23 17.40 -11.38
CA PRO A 171 0.92 18.27 -11.61
C PRO A 171 1.23 19.22 -10.44
N GLU A 172 0.25 19.51 -9.60
CA GLU A 172 0.35 20.32 -8.39
C GLU A 172 1.06 19.63 -7.22
N ILE A 173 1.37 18.33 -7.34
CA ILE A 173 2.11 17.61 -6.31
C ILE A 173 3.61 17.83 -6.49
N TYR A 174 4.27 18.11 -5.37
CA TYR A 174 5.72 18.20 -5.27
C TYR A 174 6.42 17.07 -6.04
N ASN A 175 7.25 17.45 -7.01
CA ASN A 175 7.77 16.57 -8.06
C ASN A 175 8.54 15.36 -7.50
N VAL A 176 9.29 15.53 -6.41
CA VAL A 176 9.97 14.41 -5.73
C VAL A 176 8.99 13.31 -5.33
N ILE A 177 7.83 13.66 -4.76
CA ILE A 177 6.82 12.68 -4.35
C ILE A 177 6.19 12.01 -5.57
N ARG A 178 5.94 12.76 -6.64
CA ARG A 178 5.47 12.19 -7.91
C ARG A 178 6.45 11.15 -8.45
N LYS A 179 7.75 11.47 -8.45
CA LYS A 179 8.80 10.58 -8.97
C LYS A 179 9.04 9.35 -8.10
N VAL A 180 8.91 9.49 -6.77
CA VAL A 180 8.90 8.34 -5.84
C VAL A 180 7.79 7.35 -6.21
N PHE A 181 6.55 7.82 -6.38
CA PHE A 181 5.45 6.96 -6.78
C PHE A 181 5.58 6.45 -8.22
N GLU A 182 6.20 7.21 -9.12
CA GLU A 182 6.43 6.80 -10.50
C GLU A 182 7.41 5.65 -10.60
N LEU A 183 8.53 5.72 -9.88
CA LEU A 183 9.48 4.62 -9.79
C LEU A 183 8.80 3.39 -9.20
N HIS A 184 8.20 3.53 -8.01
CA HIS A 184 7.54 2.43 -7.31
C HIS A 184 6.51 1.72 -8.21
N ASN A 185 5.66 2.50 -8.88
CA ASN A 185 4.64 1.94 -9.78
C ASN A 185 5.22 1.14 -10.96
N ILE A 186 6.33 1.59 -11.55
CA ILE A 186 6.96 0.89 -12.68
C ILE A 186 7.52 -0.46 -12.22
N GLU A 187 8.06 -0.55 -11.01
CA GLU A 187 8.59 -1.80 -10.44
C GLU A 187 7.46 -2.73 -9.97
N GLU A 188 6.49 -2.21 -9.22
CA GLU A 188 5.36 -2.97 -8.67
C GLU A 188 4.47 -3.61 -9.75
N GLY A 189 4.42 -3.04 -10.95
CA GLY A 189 3.73 -3.69 -12.08
C GLY A 189 4.22 -5.12 -12.32
N ARG A 190 5.50 -5.42 -12.08
CA ARG A 190 6.06 -6.78 -12.18
C ARG A 190 5.68 -7.64 -10.98
N HIS A 191 5.76 -7.11 -9.76
CA HIS A 191 5.44 -7.83 -8.52
C HIS A 191 3.97 -8.24 -8.50
N ILE A 192 3.07 -7.32 -8.87
CA ILE A 192 1.64 -7.58 -9.02
C ILE A 192 1.39 -8.68 -10.06
N HIS A 193 2.05 -8.61 -11.23
CA HIS A 193 1.87 -9.58 -12.30
C HIS A 193 2.31 -10.99 -11.87
N PHE A 194 3.49 -11.09 -11.26
CA PHE A 194 4.00 -12.34 -10.71
C PHE A 194 3.08 -12.89 -9.62
N THR A 195 2.70 -12.06 -8.66
CA THR A 195 1.88 -12.46 -7.51
C THR A 195 0.50 -12.93 -7.95
N LYS A 196 -0.16 -12.26 -8.91
CA LYS A 196 -1.42 -12.74 -9.50
C LYS A 196 -1.23 -14.12 -10.13
N GLY A 197 -0.21 -14.29 -10.97
CA GLY A 197 0.07 -15.57 -11.63
C GLY A 197 0.48 -16.70 -10.68
N LEU A 198 1.03 -16.39 -9.51
CA LEU A 198 1.27 -17.31 -8.40
C LEU A 198 -0.04 -17.70 -7.71
N LEU A 199 -0.86 -16.70 -7.35
CA LEU A 199 -2.13 -16.88 -6.63
C LEU A 199 -3.19 -17.60 -7.46
N GLU A 200 -3.15 -17.52 -8.78
CA GLU A 200 -3.98 -18.35 -9.68
C GLU A 200 -3.79 -19.85 -9.39
N ARG A 201 -2.55 -20.31 -9.16
CA ARG A 201 -2.26 -21.73 -8.86
C ARG A 201 -2.88 -22.16 -7.53
N TYR A 202 -2.93 -21.25 -6.55
CA TYR A 202 -3.52 -21.51 -5.24
C TYR A 202 -5.05 -21.46 -5.27
N THR A 203 -5.61 -20.46 -5.93
CA THR A 203 -7.06 -20.24 -6.01
C THR A 203 -7.76 -21.27 -6.89
N ALA A 204 -7.12 -21.75 -7.97
CA ALA A 204 -7.64 -22.84 -8.80
C ALA A 204 -7.86 -24.15 -8.02
N LYS A 205 -7.08 -24.37 -6.95
CA LYS A 205 -7.18 -25.55 -6.08
C LYS A 205 -7.97 -25.28 -4.80
N ALA A 206 -8.44 -24.05 -4.59
CA ALA A 206 -9.08 -23.66 -3.34
C ALA A 206 -10.56 -24.08 -3.32
N GLY A 207 -10.94 -24.90 -2.34
CA GLY A 207 -12.34 -25.15 -2.03
C GLY A 207 -13.00 -23.96 -1.30
N TYR A 208 -14.29 -24.09 -0.98
CA TYR A 208 -15.09 -23.05 -0.33
C TYR A 208 -14.43 -22.45 0.93
N ILE A 209 -13.91 -23.30 1.81
CA ILE A 209 -13.28 -22.88 3.07
C ILE A 209 -12.03 -22.03 2.78
N LYS A 210 -11.17 -22.49 1.88
CA LYS A 210 -9.90 -21.81 1.59
C LYS A 210 -10.12 -20.47 0.89
N LYS A 211 -11.08 -20.40 -0.03
CA LYS A 211 -11.55 -19.14 -0.64
C LYS A 211 -12.10 -18.17 0.41
N THR A 212 -12.90 -18.67 1.35
CA THR A 212 -13.43 -17.87 2.47
C THR A 212 -12.30 -17.27 3.29
N LEU A 213 -11.31 -18.07 3.68
CA LEU A 213 -10.18 -17.59 4.49
C LEU A 213 -9.30 -16.58 3.75
N TYR A 214 -9.00 -16.80 2.46
CA TYR A 214 -8.28 -15.80 1.64
C TYR A 214 -9.02 -14.46 1.58
N SER A 215 -10.34 -14.50 1.40
CA SER A 215 -11.16 -13.29 1.36
C SER A 215 -11.10 -12.53 2.69
N PHE A 216 -11.14 -13.25 3.82
CA PHE A 216 -10.96 -12.64 5.14
C PHE A 216 -9.55 -12.08 5.36
N VAL A 217 -8.51 -12.71 4.83
CA VAL A 217 -7.14 -12.20 4.94
C VAL A 217 -7.00 -10.87 4.22
N ILE A 218 -7.51 -10.79 2.98
CA ILE A 218 -7.53 -9.55 2.21
C ILE A 218 -8.35 -8.49 2.94
N LEU A 219 -9.56 -8.83 3.38
CA LEU A 219 -10.45 -7.93 4.14
C LEU A 219 -9.75 -7.33 5.37
N MET A 220 -9.13 -8.18 6.18
CA MET A 220 -8.46 -7.76 7.40
C MET A 220 -7.19 -6.96 7.11
N ASN A 221 -6.43 -7.33 6.08
CA ASN A 221 -5.23 -6.59 5.68
C ASN A 221 -5.59 -5.15 5.25
N ILE A 222 -6.59 -5.00 4.38
CA ILE A 222 -7.09 -3.68 3.95
C ILE A 222 -7.60 -2.86 5.14
N TYR A 223 -8.36 -3.51 6.04
CA TYR A 223 -8.82 -2.86 7.26
C TYR A 223 -7.65 -2.29 8.07
N PHE A 224 -6.62 -3.11 8.32
CA PHE A 224 -5.44 -2.71 9.08
C PHE A 224 -4.69 -1.57 8.38
N VAL A 225 -4.35 -1.71 7.10
CA VAL A 225 -3.63 -0.69 6.33
C VAL A 225 -4.34 0.66 6.36
N ARG A 226 -5.66 0.69 6.17
CA ARG A 226 -6.45 1.93 6.26
C ARG A 226 -6.31 2.61 7.62
N THR A 227 -6.21 1.85 8.71
CA THR A 227 -6.03 2.43 10.06
C THR A 227 -4.61 2.94 10.33
N MET A 228 -3.64 2.63 9.47
CA MET A 228 -2.26 3.13 9.60
C MET A 228 -2.11 4.55 9.05
N TYR A 229 -2.86 4.89 7.99
CA TYR A 229 -2.64 6.12 7.20
C TYR A 229 -3.09 7.41 7.87
N ILE A 230 -4.18 7.38 8.64
CA ILE A 230 -4.71 8.57 9.32
C ILE A 230 -4.69 8.37 10.83
N ARG A 231 -4.26 9.40 11.55
CA ARG A 231 -3.98 9.32 12.98
C ARG A 231 -4.38 10.63 13.67
N LYS A 232 -4.88 10.56 14.90
CA LYS A 232 -5.39 11.74 15.64
C LYS A 232 -4.30 12.81 15.80
N GLU A 233 -3.08 12.34 16.03
CA GLU A 233 -1.88 13.14 16.25
C GLU A 233 -1.53 14.01 15.02
N ILE A 234 -1.99 13.65 13.82
CA ILE A 234 -1.86 14.51 12.62
C ILE A 234 -2.68 15.79 12.78
N TYR A 235 -3.92 15.68 13.26
CA TYR A 235 -4.79 16.84 13.47
C TYR A 235 -4.30 17.74 14.62
N GLU A 236 -3.65 17.15 15.62
CA GLU A 236 -2.95 17.89 16.69
C GLU A 236 -1.80 18.72 16.11
N ARG A 237 -0.97 18.13 15.24
CA ARG A 237 0.19 18.79 14.63
C ARG A 237 -0.16 19.96 13.74
N ILE A 238 -1.32 19.92 13.08
CA ILE A 238 -1.81 21.04 12.25
C ILE A 238 -2.63 22.08 13.05
N GLY A 239 -2.69 21.94 14.39
CA GLY A 239 -3.30 22.93 15.27
C GLY A 239 -4.83 22.96 15.26
N LEU A 240 -5.50 21.84 14.92
CA LEU A 240 -6.96 21.80 14.94
C LEU A 240 -7.51 21.74 16.38
N ALA A 241 -8.54 22.55 16.64
CA ALA A 241 -9.33 22.45 17.86
C ALA A 241 -10.06 21.11 17.91
N ASN A 242 -10.14 20.50 19.11
CA ASN A 242 -10.82 19.22 19.34
C ASN A 242 -10.39 18.09 18.38
N PRO A 243 -9.08 17.75 18.32
CA PRO A 243 -8.54 16.80 17.34
C PRO A 243 -9.17 15.41 17.43
N GLY A 244 -9.67 15.00 18.61
CA GLY A 244 -10.41 13.75 18.76
C GLY A 244 -11.76 13.73 18.04
N ALA A 245 -12.49 14.86 18.02
CA ALA A 245 -13.76 14.98 17.29
C ALA A 245 -13.51 15.02 15.78
N VAL A 246 -12.49 15.76 15.35
CA VAL A 246 -12.04 15.81 13.95
C VAL A 246 -11.63 14.41 13.49
N PHE A 247 -10.82 13.68 14.27
CA PHE A 247 -10.40 12.33 13.91
C PHE A 247 -11.57 11.37 13.69
N LYS A 248 -12.61 11.42 14.54
CA LYS A 248 -13.81 10.60 14.36
C LYS A 248 -14.56 10.91 13.06
N GLN A 249 -14.62 12.19 12.66
CA GLN A 249 -15.23 12.59 11.39
C GLN A 249 -14.38 12.16 10.21
N ALA A 250 -13.07 12.43 10.28
CA ALA A 250 -12.09 12.04 9.28
C ALA A 250 -12.09 10.53 9.04
N GLN A 251 -12.16 9.71 10.09
CA GLN A 251 -12.18 8.26 9.98
C GLN A 251 -13.41 7.76 9.20
N LYS A 252 -14.58 8.37 9.40
CA LYS A 252 -15.79 8.03 8.64
C LYS A 252 -15.67 8.45 7.17
N ASN A 253 -15.23 9.68 6.92
CA ASN A 253 -15.04 10.22 5.57
C ASN A 253 -14.00 9.41 4.79
N TYR A 254 -12.83 9.21 5.40
CA TYR A 254 -11.73 8.49 4.83
C TYR A 254 -12.07 7.03 4.55
N ARG A 255 -12.85 6.39 5.42
CA ARG A 255 -13.39 5.06 5.14
C ARG A 255 -14.19 5.03 3.83
N ALA A 256 -15.12 5.97 3.62
CA ALA A 256 -15.92 6.02 2.41
C ALA A 256 -15.07 6.33 1.16
N LYS A 257 -14.13 7.28 1.26
CA LYS A 257 -13.17 7.60 0.19
C LYS A 257 -12.28 6.41 -0.17
N PHE A 258 -11.75 5.73 0.83
CA PHE A 258 -10.92 4.55 0.65
C PHE A 258 -11.70 3.46 -0.10
N THR A 259 -12.97 3.24 0.26
CA THR A 259 -13.88 2.34 -0.46
C THR A 259 -14.02 2.74 -1.92
N GLN A 260 -14.29 4.02 -2.18
CA GLN A 260 -14.51 4.54 -3.54
C GLN A 260 -13.27 4.45 -4.42
N ASN A 261 -12.10 4.79 -3.87
CA ASN A 261 -10.87 4.94 -4.65
C ASN A 261 -10.06 3.65 -4.72
N CYS A 262 -10.04 2.83 -3.65
CA CYS A 262 -9.08 1.73 -3.53
C CYS A 262 -9.66 0.33 -3.75
N LEU A 263 -10.98 0.12 -3.60
CA LEU A 263 -11.52 -1.24 -3.60
C LEU A 263 -11.85 -1.83 -4.97
N GLY A 264 -11.89 -1.03 -6.05
CA GLY A 264 -12.30 -1.51 -7.38
C GLY A 264 -11.51 -2.74 -7.85
N GLN A 265 -10.20 -2.57 -8.06
CA GLN A 265 -9.32 -3.67 -8.50
C GLN A 265 -9.25 -4.83 -7.49
N ILE A 266 -9.38 -4.53 -6.20
CA ILE A 266 -9.37 -5.55 -5.13
C ILE A 266 -10.63 -6.40 -5.21
N ILE A 267 -11.80 -5.79 -5.39
CA ILE A 267 -13.08 -6.50 -5.55
C ILE A 267 -13.02 -7.36 -6.80
N GLU A 268 -12.58 -6.82 -7.93
CA GLU A 268 -12.40 -7.59 -9.17
C GLU A 268 -11.47 -8.80 -8.95
N PHE A 269 -10.35 -8.59 -8.26
CA PHE A 269 -9.43 -9.68 -7.93
C PHE A 269 -10.10 -10.75 -7.04
N VAL A 270 -10.76 -10.36 -5.95
CA VAL A 270 -11.43 -11.31 -5.02
C VAL A 270 -12.57 -12.05 -5.71
N ASP A 271 -13.32 -11.38 -6.59
CA ASP A 271 -14.43 -11.98 -7.34
C ASP A 271 -13.94 -12.98 -8.40
N SER A 272 -12.78 -12.72 -9.03
CA SER A 272 -12.22 -13.57 -10.09
C SER A 272 -12.02 -15.05 -9.70
N TRP A 273 -11.86 -15.33 -8.41
CA TRP A 273 -11.76 -16.69 -7.88
C TRP A 273 -12.93 -17.08 -6.97
N GLY A 274 -13.99 -16.27 -6.89
CA GLY A 274 -15.21 -16.54 -6.13
C GLY A 274 -15.04 -16.34 -4.62
N GLY A 275 -14.27 -15.34 -4.19
CA GLY A 275 -14.02 -15.03 -2.78
C GLY A 275 -15.19 -14.35 -2.06
N PHE A 276 -16.21 -13.91 -2.79
CA PHE A 276 -17.43 -13.36 -2.24
C PHE A 276 -18.52 -14.43 -2.13
N ASN A 277 -18.65 -14.99 -0.94
CA ASN A 277 -19.64 -15.99 -0.58
C ASN A 277 -20.51 -15.51 0.59
N ASN A 278 -21.45 -16.35 1.04
CA ASN A 278 -22.40 -15.99 2.09
C ASN A 278 -21.73 -15.63 3.43
N ALA A 279 -20.54 -16.16 3.71
CA ALA A 279 -19.79 -15.84 4.93
C ALA A 279 -18.99 -14.53 4.81
N THR A 280 -18.58 -14.14 3.60
CA THR A 280 -17.66 -13.00 3.41
C THR A 280 -18.38 -11.71 3.03
N ARG A 281 -19.44 -11.75 2.20
CA ARG A 281 -20.12 -10.54 1.68
C ARG A 281 -20.58 -9.59 2.79
N TRP A 282 -21.17 -10.13 3.85
CA TRP A 282 -21.59 -9.31 5.00
C TRP A 282 -20.41 -8.57 5.65
N ALA A 283 -19.29 -9.24 5.87
CA ALA A 283 -18.12 -8.65 6.52
C ALA A 283 -17.49 -7.56 5.66
N TRP A 284 -17.41 -7.77 4.33
CA TRP A 284 -16.93 -6.77 3.37
C TRP A 284 -17.83 -5.52 3.33
N ARG A 285 -19.15 -5.69 3.32
CA ARG A 285 -20.11 -4.58 3.45
C ARG A 285 -19.93 -3.85 4.79
N TRP A 286 -19.83 -4.61 5.89
CA TRP A 286 -19.82 -4.04 7.24
C TRP A 286 -18.50 -3.38 7.65
N LEU A 287 -17.33 -3.87 7.21
CA LEU A 287 -16.00 -3.31 7.57
C LEU A 287 -15.45 -2.33 6.53
N LEU A 288 -15.75 -2.57 5.24
CA LEU A 288 -15.20 -1.81 4.13
C LEU A 288 -16.26 -1.09 3.30
N GLN A 289 -17.56 -1.17 3.60
CA GLN A 289 -18.62 -0.55 2.77
C GLN A 289 -18.56 -1.00 1.30
N ALA A 290 -18.00 -2.19 1.04
CA ALA A 290 -17.83 -2.70 -0.31
C ALA A 290 -19.20 -3.02 -0.96
N LYS A 291 -19.32 -2.75 -2.25
CA LYS A 291 -20.48 -3.09 -3.08
C LYS A 291 -20.31 -4.49 -3.68
N VAL A 292 -20.42 -5.50 -2.82
CA VAL A 292 -20.33 -6.94 -3.12
C VAL A 292 -21.51 -7.67 -2.52
#